data_AF-A0A5J4NI79-F1
#
_entry.id   AF-A0A5J4NI79-F1
#
_cell.length_a   1.000
_cell.length_b   1.000
_cell.length_c   1.000
_cell.angle_alpha   90.00
_cell.angle_beta   90.00
_cell.angle_gamma   90.00
#
_symmetry.space_group_name_H-M   'P 1'
#
loop_
_entity.id
_entity.type
_entity.pdbx_description
1 polymer ?
#
loop_
_entity_poly.entity_id
_entity_poly.type
_entity_poly.pdbx_seq_one_letter_code
_entity_poly.pdbx_strand_id
1 'polypeptide(L)'
;MLDVLTGHSITAVERKDYEHSSNGVNLSSVSSERPEELDFPLAYSIMVFTDLDRAVRLLKAIYRSHNQYCIHVDRKTPKASESYLHQAARLLGSNILFVPSEKRLDVKWGTLSVLQPELLCAQLLMQADAKWKYWINLTGHEFPLKTNWEIVSALRAMNGTNVVDAAHGERNKDRFSDARSLGFNVGSC
;
A
#
# COMPACT_ATOMS: atom_id res chain seq x y z
N MET A 1 -27.83 -45.85 -39.54
CA MET A 1 -27.06 -45.04 -38.58
C MET A 1 -27.53 -43.61 -38.75
N LEU A 2 -28.39 -43.17 -37.81
CA LEU A 2 -28.98 -41.83 -37.62
C LEU A 2 -29.73 -41.19 -38.80
N ASP A 3 -31.03 -41.47 -38.85
CA ASP A 3 -32.05 -40.50 -39.25
C ASP A 3 -32.22 -39.45 -38.13
N VAL A 4 -32.55 -38.20 -38.48
CA VAL A 4 -33.81 -37.53 -38.09
C VAL A 4 -33.86 -36.16 -38.78
N LEU A 5 -34.95 -35.98 -39.52
CA LEU A 5 -35.42 -34.79 -40.20
C LEU A 5 -36.14 -33.82 -39.24
N THR A 6 -36.09 -32.54 -39.63
CA THR A 6 -37.15 -31.50 -39.53
C THR A 6 -37.50 -30.87 -38.18
N GLY A 7 -37.18 -29.57 -38.09
CA GLY A 7 -38.18 -28.51 -37.90
C GLY A 7 -38.74 -28.32 -36.49
N HIS A 8 -38.11 -27.45 -35.70
CA HIS A 8 -38.77 -26.79 -34.56
C HIS A 8 -38.49 -25.29 -34.63
N SER A 9 -39.56 -24.50 -34.67
CA SER A 9 -39.56 -23.05 -34.56
C SER A 9 -39.01 -22.63 -33.19
N ILE A 10 -38.02 -21.74 -33.16
CA ILE A 10 -37.52 -21.14 -31.92
C ILE A 10 -38.50 -20.04 -31.52
N THR A 11 -39.38 -20.33 -30.57
CA THR A 11 -40.19 -19.31 -29.88
C THR A 11 -39.27 -18.50 -28.97
N ALA A 12 -39.28 -17.17 -29.15
CA ALA A 12 -38.63 -16.25 -28.22
C ALA A 12 -39.25 -16.41 -26.83
N VAL A 13 -38.43 -16.75 -25.83
CA VAL A 13 -38.84 -16.73 -24.43
C VAL A 13 -38.94 -15.27 -24.00
N GLU A 14 -40.13 -14.83 -23.59
CA GLU A 14 -40.37 -13.49 -23.07
C GLU A 14 -39.43 -13.18 -21.90
N ARG A 15 -38.85 -11.97 -21.92
CA ARG A 15 -38.12 -11.42 -20.78
C ARG A 15 -39.09 -11.33 -19.61
N LYS A 16 -38.85 -12.08 -18.54
CA LYS A 16 -39.39 -11.72 -17.23
C LYS A 16 -38.68 -10.43 -16.81
N ASP A 17 -39.46 -9.36 -16.69
CA ASP A 17 -39.03 -8.11 -16.07
C ASP A 17 -38.59 -8.43 -14.65
N TYR A 18 -37.28 -8.43 -14.44
CA TYR A 18 -36.66 -8.58 -13.13
C TYR A 18 -36.90 -7.26 -12.39
N GLU A 19 -37.89 -7.25 -11.50
CA GLU A 19 -38.13 -6.12 -10.60
C GLU A 19 -36.83 -5.76 -9.87
N HIS A 20 -36.37 -4.54 -10.10
CA HIS A 20 -35.22 -3.96 -9.43
C HIS A 20 -35.59 -3.68 -7.97
N SER A 21 -35.49 -4.69 -7.12
CA SER A 21 -35.42 -4.48 -5.68
C SER A 21 -34.07 -3.84 -5.38
N SER A 22 -34.08 -2.51 -5.31
CA SER A 22 -32.99 -1.68 -4.81
C SER A 22 -32.83 -1.88 -3.31
N ASN A 23 -32.45 -3.09 -2.90
CA ASN A 23 -31.82 -3.31 -1.61
C ASN A 23 -30.36 -2.93 -1.79
N GLY A 24 -30.03 -1.71 -1.38
CA GLY A 24 -28.68 -1.20 -1.37
C GLY A 24 -27.77 -2.18 -0.64
N VAL A 25 -26.93 -2.88 -1.40
CA VAL A 25 -25.83 -3.64 -0.82
C VAL A 25 -24.90 -2.60 -0.22
N ASN A 26 -25.00 -2.45 1.10
CA ASN A 26 -24.11 -1.59 1.85
C ASN A 26 -22.70 -2.17 1.73
N LEU A 27 -21.86 -1.52 0.91
CA LEU A 27 -20.48 -1.90 0.61
C LEU A 27 -19.53 -1.66 1.81
N SER A 28 -20.06 -1.73 3.03
CA SER A 28 -19.32 -1.64 4.30
C SER A 28 -19.06 -3.00 4.94
N SER A 29 -19.53 -4.10 4.35
CA SER A 29 -19.52 -5.43 4.98
C SER A 29 -18.45 -6.41 4.46
N VAL A 30 -17.43 -5.96 3.71
CA VAL A 30 -16.41 -6.86 3.10
C VAL A 30 -15.02 -6.77 3.75
N SER A 31 -14.92 -6.27 4.99
CA SER A 31 -13.75 -6.58 5.83
C SER A 31 -14.23 -6.91 7.24
N SER A 32 -14.37 -8.20 7.52
CA SER A 32 -14.42 -8.74 8.88
C SER A 32 -13.07 -8.44 9.54
N GLU A 33 -12.88 -7.23 10.05
CA GLU A 33 -11.70 -6.87 10.86
C GLU A 33 -11.75 -7.73 12.12
N ARG A 34 -10.74 -8.61 12.26
CA ARG A 34 -10.68 -9.50 13.42
C ARG A 34 -10.16 -8.74 14.64
N PRO A 35 -10.57 -9.08 15.87
CA PRO A 35 -10.05 -8.43 17.08
C PRO A 35 -8.52 -8.42 17.14
N GLU A 36 -7.87 -9.50 16.66
CA GLU A 36 -6.41 -9.57 16.64
C GLU A 36 -5.75 -8.55 15.71
N GLU A 37 -6.43 -8.12 14.64
CA GLU A 37 -5.96 -7.06 13.72
C GLU A 37 -6.14 -5.68 14.37
N LEU A 38 -7.30 -5.45 14.99
CA LEU A 38 -7.63 -4.17 15.67
C LEU A 38 -6.64 -3.83 16.80
N ASP A 39 -6.23 -4.83 17.57
CA ASP A 39 -5.28 -4.67 18.68
C ASP A 39 -3.81 -4.62 18.22
N PHE A 40 -3.56 -4.83 16.93
CA PHE A 40 -2.21 -4.89 16.35
C PHE A 40 -2.07 -4.01 15.10
N PRO A 41 -2.24 -2.69 15.25
CA PRO A 41 -2.13 -1.77 14.12
C PRO A 41 -0.74 -1.81 13.49
N LEU A 42 -0.70 -1.73 12.18
CA LEU A 42 0.51 -1.71 11.36
C LEU A 42 0.69 -0.34 10.72
N ALA A 43 1.94 0.05 10.49
CA ALA A 43 2.30 1.21 9.68
C ALA A 43 2.97 0.78 8.37
N TYR A 44 2.60 1.43 7.28
CA TYR A 44 3.19 1.19 5.96
C TYR A 44 3.78 2.47 5.40
N SER A 45 4.97 2.40 4.82
CA SER A 45 5.45 3.42 3.87
C SER A 45 5.34 2.86 2.44
N ILE A 46 4.83 3.66 1.51
CA ILE A 46 4.64 3.26 0.12
C ILE A 46 5.34 4.27 -0.79
N MET A 47 6.44 3.85 -1.41
CA MET A 47 7.21 4.65 -2.34
C MET A 47 6.66 4.50 -3.77
N VAL A 48 6.09 5.58 -4.32
CA VAL A 48 5.42 5.58 -5.63
C VAL A 48 6.25 6.40 -6.62
N PHE A 49 6.76 5.72 -7.65
CA PHE A 49 7.59 6.32 -8.70
C PHE A 49 6.87 6.38 -10.05
N THR A 50 6.17 5.30 -10.40
CA THR A 50 5.49 5.07 -11.68
C THR A 50 4.21 4.26 -11.43
N ASP A 51 3.37 4.10 -12.46
CA ASP A 51 2.20 3.23 -12.45
C ASP A 51 1.27 3.41 -11.23
N LEU A 52 0.69 4.60 -11.09
CA LEU A 52 -0.15 4.95 -9.94
C LEU A 52 -1.37 4.03 -9.77
N ASP A 53 -1.86 3.42 -10.85
CA ASP A 53 -2.92 2.41 -10.78
C ASP A 53 -2.49 1.18 -9.96
N ARG A 54 -1.24 0.75 -10.07
CA ARG A 54 -0.69 -0.35 -9.26
C ARG A 54 -0.57 0.07 -7.80
N ALA A 55 -0.11 1.28 -7.54
CA ALA A 55 -0.06 1.83 -6.18
C ALA A 55 -1.46 1.92 -5.55
N VAL A 56 -2.49 2.34 -6.30
CA VAL A 56 -3.88 2.36 -5.81
C VAL A 56 -4.40 0.94 -5.54
N ARG A 57 -4.08 -0.03 -6.39
CA ARG A 57 -4.45 -1.44 -6.16
C ARG A 57 -3.78 -2.03 -4.94
N LEU A 58 -2.47 -1.78 -4.77
CA LEU A 58 -1.72 -2.15 -3.57
C LEU A 58 -2.37 -1.54 -2.33
N LEU A 59 -2.56 -0.22 -2.33
CA LEU A 59 -3.15 0.51 -1.22
C LEU A 59 -4.51 -0.07 -0.83
N LYS A 60 -5.40 -0.31 -1.80
CA LYS A 60 -6.71 -0.95 -1.56
C LYS A 60 -6.58 -2.36 -0.98
N ALA A 61 -5.61 -3.15 -1.43
CA ALA A 61 -5.43 -4.52 -0.96
C ALA A 61 -4.97 -4.59 0.50
N ILE A 62 -4.08 -3.68 0.91
CA ILE A 62 -3.54 -3.63 2.28
C ILE A 62 -4.35 -2.76 3.24
N TYR A 63 -5.24 -1.90 2.72
CA TYR A 63 -5.95 -0.90 3.53
C TYR A 63 -6.78 -1.53 4.65
N ARG A 64 -6.62 -0.97 5.84
CA ARG A 64 -7.39 -1.23 7.06
C ARG A 64 -7.52 0.09 7.81
N SER A 65 -8.67 0.31 8.43
CA SER A 65 -9.00 1.57 9.08
C SER A 65 -8.11 1.86 10.31
N HIS A 66 -7.68 0.81 11.00
CA HIS A 66 -6.84 0.85 12.21
C HIS A 66 -5.33 0.94 11.92
N ASN A 67 -4.89 0.66 10.69
CA ASN A 67 -3.49 0.80 10.27
C ASN A 67 -3.18 2.25 9.89
N GLN A 68 -1.89 2.56 9.70
CA GLN A 68 -1.44 3.86 9.18
C GLN A 68 -0.60 3.71 7.91
N TYR A 69 -0.70 4.71 7.04
CA TYR A 69 -0.03 4.70 5.75
C TYR A 69 0.65 6.04 5.52
N CYS A 70 1.90 5.99 5.06
CA CYS A 70 2.57 7.14 4.49
C CYS A 70 2.91 6.85 3.03
N ILE A 71 2.55 7.76 2.15
CA ILE A 71 2.79 7.65 0.72
C ILE A 71 3.74 8.76 0.31
N HIS A 72 4.89 8.37 -0.21
CA HIS A 72 5.77 9.27 -0.94
C HIS A 72 5.53 9.08 -2.43
N VAL A 73 5.24 10.17 -3.12
CA VAL A 73 5.21 10.21 -4.58
C VAL A 73 6.50 10.89 -5.02
N ASP A 74 7.26 10.28 -5.92
CA ASP A 74 8.51 10.85 -6.41
C ASP A 74 8.27 12.24 -7.01
N ARG A 75 9.18 13.18 -6.71
CA ARG A 75 9.11 14.57 -7.19
C ARG A 75 9.02 14.66 -8.72
N LYS A 76 9.57 13.70 -9.45
CA LYS A 76 9.51 13.66 -10.92
C LYS A 76 8.16 13.22 -11.48
N THR A 77 7.24 12.74 -10.65
CA THR A 77 5.91 12.31 -11.08
C THR A 77 5.09 13.51 -11.58
N PRO A 78 4.46 13.43 -12.76
CA PRO A 78 3.59 14.50 -13.25
C PRO A 78 2.42 14.80 -12.29
N LYS A 79 2.18 16.08 -12.01
CA LYS A 79 1.11 16.52 -11.09
C LYS A 79 -0.29 16.01 -11.47
N ALA A 80 -0.56 15.89 -12.78
CA ALA A 80 -1.84 15.38 -13.27
C ALA A 80 -2.09 13.93 -12.83
N SER A 81 -1.05 13.08 -12.89
CA SER A 81 -1.12 11.69 -12.43
C SER A 81 -1.29 11.63 -10.92
N GLU A 82 -0.57 12.46 -10.16
CA GLU A 82 -0.63 12.50 -8.70
C GLU A 82 -2.05 12.69 -8.16
N SER A 83 -2.85 13.55 -8.80
CA SER A 83 -4.22 13.86 -8.37
C SER A 83 -5.11 12.61 -8.29
N TYR A 84 -4.91 11.63 -9.18
CA TYR A 84 -5.66 10.37 -9.16
C TYR A 84 -5.39 9.57 -7.88
N LEU A 85 -4.12 9.40 -7.50
CA LEU A 85 -3.74 8.68 -6.30
C LEU A 85 -4.23 9.37 -5.02
N HIS A 86 -4.15 10.72 -4.95
CA HIS A 86 -4.71 11.48 -3.82
C HIS A 86 -6.21 11.28 -3.68
N GLN A 87 -6.95 11.36 -4.78
CA GLN A 87 -8.40 11.15 -4.75
C GLN A 87 -8.74 9.73 -4.30
N ALA A 88 -8.06 8.71 -4.85
CA ALA A 88 -8.27 7.32 -4.47
C ALA A 88 -7.96 7.07 -2.98
N ALA A 89 -6.88 7.65 -2.45
CA ALA A 89 -6.50 7.51 -1.05
C ALA A 89 -7.49 8.24 -0.11
N ARG A 90 -7.92 9.46 -0.46
CA ARG A 90 -8.90 10.22 0.34
C ARG A 90 -10.23 9.49 0.51
N LEU A 91 -10.63 8.71 -0.48
CA LEU A 91 -11.85 7.89 -0.41
C LEU A 91 -11.72 6.68 0.51
N LEU A 92 -10.49 6.25 0.84
CA LEU A 92 -10.26 5.12 1.76
C LEU A 92 -10.34 5.56 3.22
N GLY A 93 -9.61 6.61 3.61
CA GLY A 93 -9.67 7.15 4.97
C GLY A 93 -8.60 8.18 5.29
N SER A 94 -8.74 8.79 6.48
CA SER A 94 -7.85 9.86 6.98
C SER A 94 -6.53 9.37 7.57
N ASN A 95 -6.39 8.06 7.75
CA ASN A 95 -5.19 7.37 8.23
C ASN A 95 -4.08 7.23 7.17
N ILE A 96 -4.23 7.91 6.03
CA ILE A 96 -3.29 7.93 4.92
C ILE A 96 -2.66 9.32 4.81
N LEU A 97 -1.35 9.38 5.02
CA LEU A 97 -0.54 10.58 5.00
C LEU A 97 0.21 10.64 3.67
N PHE A 98 0.22 11.81 3.04
CA PHE A 98 1.11 12.06 1.90
C PHE A 98 2.29 12.89 2.34
N VAL A 99 3.47 12.53 1.84
CA VAL A 99 4.64 13.41 1.96
C VAL A 99 4.32 14.76 1.29
N PRO A 100 4.46 15.89 2.00
CA PRO A 100 4.24 17.21 1.44
C PRO A 100 5.11 17.48 0.21
N SER A 101 4.54 18.12 -0.81
CA SER A 101 5.19 18.29 -2.11
C SER A 101 6.56 18.97 -2.04
N GLU A 102 6.75 19.89 -1.11
CA GLU A 102 7.99 20.61 -0.84
C GLU A 102 9.09 19.74 -0.21
N LYS A 103 8.72 18.62 0.43
CA LYS A 103 9.65 17.65 1.03
C LYS A 103 9.90 16.43 0.15
N ARG A 104 9.23 16.31 -1.00
CA ARG A 104 9.43 15.19 -1.92
C ARG A 104 10.81 15.25 -2.56
N LEU A 105 11.34 14.06 -2.80
CA LEU A 105 12.70 13.85 -3.26
C LEU A 105 12.66 13.31 -4.69
N ASP A 106 13.65 13.71 -5.48
CA ASP A 106 13.95 13.10 -6.78
C ASP A 106 14.79 11.86 -6.51
N VAL A 107 14.15 10.69 -6.57
CA VAL A 107 14.79 9.43 -6.20
C VAL A 107 15.58 8.89 -7.39
N LYS A 108 16.88 8.75 -7.17
CA LYS A 108 17.86 8.20 -8.11
C LYS A 108 18.24 6.79 -7.67
N TRP A 109 17.92 5.82 -8.53
CA TRP A 109 18.22 4.42 -8.27
C TRP A 109 19.72 4.20 -7.98
N GLY A 110 20.00 3.29 -7.04
CA GLY A 110 21.37 2.96 -6.65
C GLY A 110 22.05 4.00 -5.77
N THR A 111 21.37 5.06 -5.37
CA THR A 111 21.90 6.09 -4.46
C THR A 111 21.14 6.10 -3.13
N LEU A 112 21.70 6.80 -2.16
CA LEU A 112 21.07 7.07 -0.86
C LEU A 112 19.67 7.71 -0.94
N SER A 113 19.34 8.39 -2.04
CA SER A 113 18.01 9.00 -2.22
C SER A 113 16.86 7.99 -2.21
N VAL A 114 17.13 6.69 -2.36
CA VAL A 114 16.14 5.62 -2.18
C VAL A 114 15.71 5.49 -0.72
N LEU A 115 16.63 5.71 0.23
CA LEU A 115 16.37 5.57 1.67
C LEU A 115 15.71 6.81 2.28
N GLN A 116 16.06 8.00 1.80
CA GLN A 116 15.56 9.26 2.35
C GLN A 116 14.02 9.38 2.42
N PRO A 117 13.23 9.00 1.39
CA PRO A 117 11.77 9.10 1.48
C PRO A 117 11.15 8.08 2.44
N GLU A 118 11.79 6.93 2.64
CA GLU A 118 11.38 5.95 3.67
C GLU A 118 11.53 6.55 5.07
N LEU A 119 12.68 7.19 5.35
CA LEU A 119 12.93 7.85 6.64
C LEU A 119 11.98 9.02 6.89
N LEU A 120 11.67 9.79 5.84
CA LEU A 120 10.69 10.86 5.92
C LEU A 120 9.29 10.31 6.25
N CYS A 121 8.90 9.20 5.63
CA CYS A 121 7.65 8.54 5.95
C CYS A 121 7.61 7.97 7.36
N ALA A 122 8.68 7.32 7.80
CA ALA A 122 8.80 6.85 9.18
C ALA A 122 8.63 8.01 10.18
N GLN A 123 9.25 9.16 9.92
CA GLN A 123 9.08 10.36 10.75
C GLN A 123 7.61 10.83 10.78
N LEU A 124 6.92 10.89 9.64
CA LEU A 124 5.51 11.29 9.57
C LEU A 124 4.60 10.30 10.32
N LEU A 125 4.84 9.00 10.17
CA LEU A 125 4.09 7.94 10.86
C LEU A 125 4.29 7.99 12.39
N MET A 126 5.51 8.29 12.85
CA MET A 126 5.81 8.47 14.27
C MET A 126 5.15 9.74 14.85
N GLN A 127 5.06 10.81 14.06
CA GLN A 127 4.45 12.08 14.50
C GLN A 127 2.92 12.05 14.51
N ALA A 128 2.29 11.22 13.67
CA ALA A 128 0.83 11.17 13.55
C ALA A 128 0.18 10.45 14.73
N ASP A 129 0.44 9.15 14.91
CA ASP A 129 0.02 8.38 16.08
C ASP A 129 0.76 7.03 16.11
N ALA A 130 1.80 6.93 16.94
CA ALA A 130 2.71 5.78 16.99
C ALA A 130 2.16 4.56 17.76
N LYS A 131 0.83 4.33 17.74
CA LYS A 131 0.22 3.12 18.35
C LYS A 131 0.53 1.83 17.59
N TRP A 132 0.90 1.96 16.32
CA TRP A 132 1.29 0.84 15.47
C TRP A 132 2.47 0.06 16.06
N LYS A 133 2.52 -1.24 15.78
CA LYS A 133 3.49 -2.17 16.37
C LYS A 133 4.70 -2.43 15.47
N TYR A 134 4.47 -2.41 14.16
CA TYR A 134 5.49 -2.66 13.14
C TYR A 134 5.34 -1.65 12.00
N TRP A 135 6.48 -1.28 11.43
CA TRP A 135 6.58 -0.50 10.21
C TRP A 135 7.07 -1.41 9.07
N ILE A 136 6.36 -1.37 7.95
CA ILE A 136 6.65 -2.17 6.75
C ILE A 136 6.84 -1.20 5.59
N ASN A 137 8.01 -1.23 4.96
CA ASN A 137 8.28 -0.42 3.78
C ASN A 137 7.90 -1.19 2.51
N LEU A 138 7.26 -0.49 1.57
CA LEU A 138 6.81 -1.04 0.29
C LEU A 138 7.08 -0.06 -0.86
N THR A 139 7.16 -0.59 -2.08
CA THR A 139 7.11 0.18 -3.32
C THR A 139 5.76 0.02 -4.01
N GLY A 140 5.37 0.98 -4.85
CA GLY A 140 4.11 0.95 -5.60
C GLY A 140 3.95 -0.21 -6.60
N HIS A 141 4.99 -1.04 -6.78
CA HIS A 141 4.97 -2.23 -7.63
C HIS A 141 4.85 -3.55 -6.87
N GLU A 142 4.87 -3.52 -5.54
CA GLU A 142 4.68 -4.72 -4.72
C GLU A 142 3.19 -5.05 -4.54
N PHE A 143 2.91 -6.29 -4.12
CA PHE A 143 1.55 -6.74 -3.85
C PHE A 143 1.53 -7.80 -2.75
N PRO A 144 0.59 -7.76 -1.80
CA PRO A 144 0.54 -8.73 -0.72
C PRO A 144 0.18 -10.13 -1.23
N LEU A 145 0.93 -11.15 -0.78
CA LEU A 145 0.62 -12.57 -0.99
C LEU A 145 -0.11 -13.20 0.22
N LYS A 146 -0.38 -12.39 1.24
CA LYS A 146 -0.98 -12.75 2.51
C LYS A 146 -2.05 -11.74 2.88
N THR A 147 -3.08 -12.21 3.56
CA THR A 147 -4.10 -11.35 4.16
C THR A 147 -3.51 -10.54 5.30
N ASN A 148 -4.15 -9.43 5.67
CA ASN A 148 -3.70 -8.62 6.82
C ASN A 148 -3.66 -9.45 8.12
N TRP A 149 -4.63 -10.35 8.35
CA TRP A 149 -4.61 -11.27 9.50
C TRP A 149 -3.39 -12.22 9.50
N GLU A 150 -3.01 -12.79 8.36
CA GLU A 150 -1.81 -13.64 8.28
C GLU A 150 -0.53 -12.83 8.56
N ILE A 151 -0.45 -11.59 8.05
CA ILE A 151 0.67 -10.67 8.32
C ILE A 151 0.74 -10.33 9.81
N VAL A 152 -0.38 -9.93 10.42
CA VAL A 152 -0.48 -9.63 11.86
C VAL A 152 -0.08 -10.86 12.69
N SER A 153 -0.55 -12.04 12.33
CA SER A 153 -0.24 -13.29 13.04
C SER A 153 1.26 -13.60 12.99
N ALA A 154 1.90 -13.45 11.83
CA ALA A 154 3.33 -13.63 11.69
C ALA A 154 4.13 -12.61 12.52
N LEU A 155 3.77 -11.33 12.45
CA LEU A 155 4.46 -10.26 13.19
C LEU A 155 4.28 -10.35 14.72
N ARG A 156 3.13 -10.84 15.18
CA ARG A 156 2.92 -11.16 16.60
C ARG A 156 3.86 -12.27 17.07
N ALA A 157 4.07 -13.30 16.25
CA ALA A 157 5.02 -14.37 16.57
C ALA A 157 6.48 -13.89 16.63
N MET A 158 6.82 -12.79 15.95
CA MET A 158 8.16 -12.17 16.01
C MET A 158 8.43 -11.41 17.33
N ASN A 159 7.41 -11.18 18.17
CA ASN A 159 7.56 -10.64 19.53
C ASN A 159 8.47 -9.39 19.67
N GLY A 160 8.29 -8.41 18.78
CA GLY A 160 9.02 -7.14 18.79
C GLY A 160 10.41 -7.19 18.15
N THR A 161 10.81 -8.31 17.54
CA THR A 161 12.04 -8.40 16.76
C THR A 161 11.87 -7.84 15.35
N ASN A 162 12.96 -7.40 14.73
CA ASN A 162 12.94 -6.85 13.37
C ASN A 162 13.24 -7.95 12.33
N VAL A 163 12.62 -7.85 11.16
CA VAL A 163 12.92 -8.70 10.00
C VAL A 163 13.56 -7.81 8.93
N VAL A 164 14.86 -7.97 8.74
CA VAL A 164 15.63 -7.27 7.71
C VAL A 164 16.62 -8.25 7.10
N ASP A 165 16.65 -8.33 5.77
CA ASP A 165 17.63 -9.16 5.07
C ASP A 165 19.02 -8.50 5.15
N ALA A 166 20.04 -9.31 5.42
CA ALA A 166 21.40 -8.85 5.62
C ALA A 166 22.36 -9.63 4.72
N ALA A 167 22.81 -8.99 3.65
CA ALA A 167 23.90 -9.51 2.84
C ALA A 167 25.25 -9.31 3.57
N HIS A 168 26.00 -10.39 3.72
CA HIS A 168 27.38 -10.35 4.23
C HIS A 168 28.34 -10.26 3.04
N GLY A 169 29.05 -9.15 2.89
CA GLY A 169 29.97 -8.92 1.77
C GLY A 169 30.48 -7.49 1.64
N GLU A 170 31.30 -7.24 0.62
CA GLU A 170 31.80 -5.88 0.33
C GLU A 170 30.65 -4.96 -0.10
N ARG A 171 30.50 -3.85 0.61
CA ARG A 171 29.49 -2.84 0.31
C ARG A 171 30.01 -1.92 -0.79
N ASN A 172 29.18 -1.64 -1.79
CA ASN A 172 29.49 -0.62 -2.79
C ASN A 172 29.53 0.75 -2.10
N LYS A 173 30.75 1.28 -1.91
CA LYS A 173 31.00 2.55 -1.22
C LYS A 173 30.45 3.75 -2.00
N ASP A 174 30.29 3.63 -3.32
CA ASP A 174 29.79 4.71 -4.18
C ASP A 174 28.29 4.97 -4.00
N ARG A 175 27.56 4.05 -3.35
CA ARG A 175 26.13 4.23 -3.03
C ARG A 175 25.89 5.15 -1.84
N PHE A 176 26.89 5.32 -0.98
CA PHE A 176 26.82 6.15 0.20
C PHE A 176 27.49 7.50 -0.10
N SER A 177 26.76 8.59 0.10
CA SER A 177 27.40 9.90 0.18
C SER A 177 28.21 9.99 1.47
N ASP A 178 29.08 11.00 1.58
CA ASP A 178 29.77 11.33 2.83
C ASP A 178 28.74 11.37 3.99
N ALA A 179 29.00 10.68 5.10
CA ALA A 179 28.08 10.60 6.24
C ALA A 179 27.71 12.00 6.78
N ARG A 180 28.58 13.01 6.54
CA ARG A 180 28.32 14.41 6.89
C ARG A 180 27.23 15.07 6.05
N SER A 181 26.95 14.56 4.85
CA SER A 181 25.91 15.09 3.96
C SER A 181 24.51 14.58 4.29
N LEU A 182 24.39 13.63 5.23
CA LEU A 182 23.13 12.99 5.57
C LEU A 182 22.26 13.78 6.55
N GLY A 183 22.76 14.87 7.11
CA GLY A 183 21.98 15.73 8.02
C GLY A 183 21.58 15.08 9.33
N PHE A 184 21.97 13.81 9.58
CA PHE A 184 21.89 13.21 10.90
C PHE A 184 22.96 13.85 11.76
N ASN A 185 22.54 14.58 12.79
CA ASN A 185 23.43 14.94 13.89
C ASN A 185 23.82 13.63 14.57
N VAL A 186 24.92 13.01 14.11
CA VAL A 186 25.58 11.93 14.84
C VAL A 186 26.34 12.59 15.99
N GLY A 187 25.58 13.13 16.94
CA GLY A 187 26.11 13.44 18.26
C GLY A 187 26.61 12.13 18.86
N SER A 188 27.85 12.14 19.34
CA SER A 188 28.57 11.00 19.89
C SER A 188 27.67 10.06 20.69
N CYS A 189 27.58 8.81 20.25
CA CYS A 189 27.25 7.70 21.14
C CYS A 189 28.42 7.44 22.10
#